data_AF-A0A2G2G6U1-F1
#
_entry.id   AF-A0A2G2G6U1-F1
#
_cell.length_a   1.000
_cell.length_b   1.000
_cell.length_c   1.000
_cell.angle_alpha   90.00
_cell.angle_beta   90.00
_cell.angle_gamma   90.00
#
_symmetry.space_group_name_H-M   'P 1'
#
loop_
_entity.id
_entity.type
_entity.pdbx_description
1 polymer ?
#
loop_
_entity_poly.entity_id
_entity_poly.type
_entity_poly.pdbx_seq_one_letter_code
_entity_poly.pdbx_strand_id
1 'polypeptide(L)' 'MVEMADIIERIKDVISKEHEGRKVFDKNVAHTLGFSPDNLGTKKSRNLIPYDELTMFCWQHKVSFDWLFFGLGKMEMNYA' A
#
# COMPACT_ATOMS: atom_id res chain seq x y z
N MET A 1 2.85 14.19 8.80
CA MET A 1 2.84 12.93 9.58
C MET A 1 2.33 11.86 8.63
N VAL A 2 2.96 10.69 8.59
CA VAL A 2 2.51 9.61 7.69
C VAL A 2 1.29 8.95 8.32
N GLU A 3 0.20 8.83 7.56
CA GLU A 3 -1.00 8.12 8.00
C GLU A 3 -1.20 6.82 7.22
N MET A 4 -1.62 5.78 7.93
CA MET A 4 -1.95 4.47 7.38
C MET A 4 -3.07 4.57 6.33
N ALA A 5 -4.00 5.52 6.50
CA ALA A 5 -5.06 5.75 5.54
C ALA A 5 -4.50 6.19 4.16
N ASP A 6 -3.56 7.14 4.12
CA ASP A 6 -2.90 7.58 2.89
C ASP A 6 -2.11 6.45 2.22
N ILE A 7 -1.39 5.65 3.01
CA ILE A 7 -0.66 4.48 2.50
C ILE A 7 -1.63 3.50 1.83
N ILE A 8 -2.76 3.20 2.48
CA ILE A 8 -3.78 2.30 1.93
C ILE A 8 -4.31 2.82 0.59
N GLU A 9 -4.62 4.12 0.47
CA GLU A 9 -5.08 4.70 -0.80
C GLU A 9 -4.03 4.56 -1.90
N ARG A 10 -2.75 4.81 -1.60
CA ARG A 10 -1.66 4.63 -2.57
C ARG A 10 -1.48 3.18 -2.99
N ILE A 11 -1.63 2.22 -2.07
CA ILE A 11 -1.62 0.79 -2.41
C ILE A 11 -2.77 0.45 -3.35
N LYS A 12 -3.97 1.02 -3.14
CA LYS A 12 -5.09 0.83 -4.07
C LYS A 12 -4.76 1.36 -5.46
N ASP A 13 -4.11 2.51 -5.57
CA ASP A 13 -3.65 3.06 -6.85
C ASP A 13 -2.69 2.09 -7.58
N VAL A 14 -1.73 1.50 -6.86
CA VAL A 14 -0.82 0.48 -7.42
C VAL A 14 -1.62 -0.71 -7.95
N ILE A 15 -2.45 -1.31 -7.11
CA ILE A 15 -3.23 -2.50 -7.45
C ILE A 15 -4.22 -2.20 -8.60
N SER A 16 -4.82 -1.02 -8.61
CA SER A 16 -5.77 -0.62 -9.65
C SER A 16 -5.10 -0.50 -11.01
N LYS A 17 -3.87 0.00 -11.06
CA LYS A 17 -3.08 0.07 -12.30
C LYS A 17 -2.76 -1.31 -12.86
N GLU A 18 -2.46 -2.29 -12.02
CA GLU A 18 -2.19 -3.67 -12.47
C GLU A 18 -3.44 -4.39 -12.98
N HIS A 19 -4.62 -4.04 -12.48
CA HIS A 19 -5.88 -4.69 -12.82
C HIS A 19 -6.79 -3.85 -13.75
N GLU A 20 -6.20 -3.10 -14.68
CA GLU A 20 -6.93 -2.34 -15.72
C GLU A 20 -7.97 -1.35 -15.17
N GLY A 21 -7.69 -0.70 -14.03
CA GLY A 21 -8.57 0.34 -13.47
C GLY A 21 -9.78 -0.19 -12.71
N ARG A 22 -9.78 -1.47 -12.29
CA ARG A 22 -10.82 -1.98 -11.39
C ARG A 22 -10.80 -1.26 -10.04
N LYS A 23 -12.00 -1.09 -9.47
CA LYS A 23 -12.17 -0.52 -8.14
C LYS A 23 -11.58 -1.46 -7.08
N VAL A 24 -10.54 -0.99 -6.39
CA VAL A 24 -9.86 -1.73 -5.32
C VAL A 24 -10.46 -1.31 -3.97
N PHE A 25 -10.86 -2.28 -3.16
CA PHE A 25 -11.41 -2.05 -1.83
C PHE A 25 -10.37 -2.36 -0.74
N ASP A 26 -10.57 -1.88 0.48
CA ASP A 26 -9.69 -2.15 1.64
C ASP A 26 -9.51 -3.66 1.87
N LYS A 27 -10.53 -4.48 1.57
CA LYS A 27 -10.42 -5.96 1.63
C LYS A 27 -9.39 -6.53 0.65
N ASN A 28 -9.21 -5.91 -0.51
CA ASN A 28 -8.21 -6.32 -1.49
C ASN A 28 -6.82 -5.96 -0.99
N VAL A 29 -6.65 -4.72 -0.48
CA VAL A 29 -5.41 -4.26 0.15
C VAL A 29 -5.02 -5.17 1.32
N ALA A 30 -5.99 -5.54 2.17
CA ALA A 30 -5.76 -6.45 3.28
C ALA A 30 -5.21 -7.78 2.80
N HIS A 31 -5.84 -8.37 1.77
CA HIS A 31 -5.40 -9.64 1.21
C HIS A 31 -4.00 -9.55 0.58
N THR A 32 -3.71 -8.48 -0.15
CA THR A 32 -2.39 -8.23 -0.75
C THR A 32 -1.28 -8.12 0.31
N LEU A 33 -1.58 -7.49 1.45
CA LEU A 33 -0.65 -7.38 2.58
C LEU A 33 -0.65 -8.63 3.50
N GLY A 34 -1.41 -9.67 3.17
CA GLY A 34 -1.49 -10.90 3.98
C GLY A 34 -2.32 -10.76 5.27
N PHE A 35 -3.15 -9.72 5.39
CA PHE A 35 -4.03 -9.48 6.54
C PHE A 35 -5.48 -9.91 6.28
N SER A 36 -6.21 -10.18 7.36
CA SER A 36 -7.68 -10.16 7.31
C SER A 36 -8.20 -8.71 7.23
N PRO A 37 -9.39 -8.47 6.64
CA PRO A 37 -9.99 -7.14 6.57
C PRO A 37 -10.13 -6.46 7.93
N ASP A 38 -10.50 -7.22 8.98
CA ASP A 38 -10.64 -6.74 10.36
C ASP A 38 -9.30 -6.30 10.96
N ASN A 39 -8.23 -7.04 10.68
CA ASN A 39 -6.88 -6.71 11.14
C ASN A 39 -6.39 -5.41 10.48
N LEU A 40 -6.59 -5.27 9.16
CA LEU A 40 -6.26 -4.02 8.46
C LEU A 40 -7.07 -2.84 9.02
N GLY A 41 -8.38 -3.02 9.26
CA GLY A 41 -9.23 -1.99 9.86
C GLY A 41 -8.74 -1.55 11.26
N THR A 42 -8.34 -2.51 12.09
CA THR A 42 -7.77 -2.23 13.41
C THR A 42 -6.44 -1.47 13.32
N LYS A 43 -5.55 -1.87 12.40
CA LYS A 43 -4.28 -1.16 12.15
C LYS A 43 -4.51 0.26 11.66
N LYS A 44 -5.42 0.45 10.69
CA LYS A 44 -5.82 1.74 10.14
C LYS A 44 -6.34 2.68 11.23
N SER A 45 -7.26 2.20 12.07
CA SER A 45 -7.84 3.02 13.16
C SER A 45 -6.83 3.40 14.24
N ARG A 46 -5.76 2.63 14.42
CA ARG A 46 -4.69 2.90 15.40
C ARG A 46 -3.48 3.58 14.79
N ASN A 47 -3.54 3.91 13.49
CA ASN A 47 -2.42 4.39 12.70
C ASN A 47 -1.14 3.53 12.86
N LEU A 48 -1.32 2.21 12.96
CA LEU A 48 -0.22 1.25 13.09
C LEU A 48 0.29 0.89 11.70
N ILE A 49 1.51 1.33 11.39
CA ILE A 49 2.14 1.11 10.09
C ILE A 49 2.87 -0.24 10.07
N PRO A 50 2.44 -1.21 9.24
CA PRO A 50 3.09 -2.52 9.11
C PRO A 50 4.29 -2.44 8.15
N TYR A 51 5.44 -1.96 8.63
CA TYR A 51 6.60 -1.68 7.78
C TYR A 51 7.12 -2.91 7.02
N ASP A 52 7.16 -4.09 7.63
CA ASP A 52 7.62 -5.32 6.97
C ASP A 52 6.73 -5.70 5.79
N GLU A 53 5.41 -5.72 5.99
CA GLU A 53 4.46 -6.09 4.94
C GLU A 53 4.42 -5.05 3.81
N LEU A 54 4.54 -3.76 4.14
CA LEU A 54 4.67 -2.69 3.14
C LEU A 54 5.97 -2.78 2.35
N THR A 55 7.07 -3.16 3.00
CA THR A 55 8.37 -3.36 2.35
C THR A 55 8.30 -4.51 1.36
N MET A 56 7.68 -5.63 1.76
CA MET A 56 7.50 -6.79 0.90
C MET A 56 6.60 -6.45 -0.30
N PHE A 57 5.52 -5.71 -0.07
CA PHE A 57 4.67 -5.17 -1.13
C PHE A 57 5.45 -4.28 -2.12
N CYS A 58 6.22 -3.31 -1.61
CA CYS A 58 7.06 -2.44 -2.43
C CYS A 58 8.02 -3.24 -3.32
N TRP A 59 8.63 -4.29 -2.78
CA TRP A 59 9.52 -5.14 -3.54
C TRP A 59 8.78 -5.93 -4.64
N GLN A 60 7.66 -6.56 -4.30
CA GLN A 60 6.89 -7.36 -5.25
C GLN A 60 6.33 -6.54 -6.41
N HIS A 61 5.84 -5.34 -6.13
CA HIS A 61 5.21 -4.46 -7.12
C HIS A 61 6.18 -3.40 -7.70
N LYS A 62 7.47 -3.46 -7.35
CA LYS A 62 8.50 -2.47 -7.73
C LYS A 62 8.07 -1.03 -7.47
N VAL A 63 7.50 -0.77 -6.29
CA VAL A 63 7.02 0.54 -5.86
C VAL A 63 8.03 1.22 -4.96
N SER A 64 8.30 2.49 -5.21
CA SER A 64 9.21 3.31 -4.40
C SER A 64 8.66 3.56 -2.99
N PHE A 65 9.50 3.39 -1.98
CA PHE A 65 9.17 3.71 -0.58
C PHE A 65 8.78 5.18 -0.40
N ASP A 66 9.58 6.11 -0.94
CA ASP A 66 9.32 7.55 -0.80
C ASP A 66 7.94 7.94 -1.33
N TRP A 67 7.53 7.33 -2.44
CA TRP A 67 6.21 7.55 -3.02
C TRP A 67 5.12 6.92 -2.16
N LEU A 68 5.30 5.69 -1.68
CA LEU A 68 4.30 5.00 -0.87
C LEU A 68 4.03 5.72 0.46
N PHE A 69 5.08 6.13 1.18
CA PHE A 69 4.96 6.74 2.50
C PHE A 69 4.64 8.23 2.43
N PHE A 70 5.28 8.97 1.52
CA PHE A 70 5.20 10.43 1.48
C PHE A 70 4.47 10.98 0.25
N GLY A 71 4.16 10.15 -0.76
CA GLY A 71 3.62 10.63 -2.04
C GLY A 71 4.62 11.44 -2.85
N LEU A 72 5.92 11.36 -2.51
CA LEU A 72 6.97 12.14 -3.13
C LEU A 72 7.71 11.32 -4.19
N GLY A 73 8.03 11.96 -5.31
CA GLY A 73 8.84 11.34 -6.37
C GLY A 73 8.05 10.41 -7.30
N LYS A 74 8.77 9.45 -7.91
CA LYS A 74 8.19 8.51 -8.89
C LYS A 74 7.70 7.24 -8.18
N MET A 75 6.51 6.79 -8.59
CA MET A 75 5.87 5.57 -8.08
C MET A 75 6.70 4.32 -8.36
N GLU A 76 7.32 4.24 -9.53
CA GLU A 76 8.12 3.08 -9.95
C GLU A 76 9.54 3.16 -9.37
N MET A 77 9.96 2.06 -8.75
CA MET A 77 11.28 1.89 -8.19
C MET A 77 12.24 1.48 -9.32
N ASN A 78 13.13 2.40 -9.71
CA ASN A 78 14.10 2.15 -10.77
C ASN A 78 15.49 1.96 -10.14
N TYR A 79 15.97 0.72 -10.07
CA TYR A 79 17.32 0.35 -9.59
C TYR A 79 18.40 0.50 -10.68
N ALA A 80 18.11 1.24 -11.76
CA ALA A 80 19.05 1.44 -12.87
C ALA A 80 20.24 2.31 -12.48
#